data_AF-A0A0R1LN88-F1
#
_entry.id   AF-A0A0R1LN88-F1
#
_cell.length_a   1.000
_cell.length_b   1.000
_cell.length_c   1.000
_cell.angle_alpha   90.00
_cell.angle_beta   90.00
_cell.angle_gamma   90.00
#
_symmetry.space_group_name_H-M   'P 1'
#
loop_
_entity.id
_entity.type
_entity.pdbx_description
1 polymer ?
#
loop_
_entity_poly.entity_id
_entity_poly.type
_entity_poly.pdbx_seq_one_letter_code
_entity_poly.pdbx_strand_id
1 'polypeptide(L)' 'MALAINTSLTLNATSKDANDKVVANFYASVGPTNANNSLQMTIVDRDLFAANKDAVKADLQTFIDNFWSKYTTDSTD' A
#
# COMPACT_ATOMS: atom_id res chain seq x y z
N MET A 1 -10.84 31.57 7.33
CA MET A 1 -11.35 30.21 7.05
C MET A 1 -10.16 29.38 6.61
N ALA A 2 -9.81 28.34 7.37
CA ALA A 2 -8.69 27.47 6.99
C ALA A 2 -9.10 26.62 5.78
N LEU A 3 -8.29 26.62 4.73
CA LEU A 3 -8.39 25.68 3.63
C LEU A 3 -8.11 24.28 4.19
N ALA A 4 -9.12 23.45 4.34
CA ALA A 4 -8.91 22.03 4.62
C ALA A 4 -8.51 21.36 3.31
N ILE A 5 -7.20 21.23 3.07
CA ILE A 5 -6.70 20.37 1.99
C ILE A 5 -6.98 18.94 2.44
N ASN A 6 -8.05 18.35 1.89
CA ASN A 6 -8.32 16.93 2.06
C ASN A 6 -7.36 16.14 1.17
N THR A 7 -6.12 15.92 1.61
CA THR A 7 -5.14 15.10 0.91
C THR A 7 -5.57 13.63 0.97
N SER A 8 -6.31 13.18 -0.04
CA SER A 8 -6.52 11.75 -0.26
C SER A 8 -5.32 11.18 -1.02
N LEU A 9 -4.50 10.37 -0.37
CA LEU A 9 -3.32 9.75 -0.97
C LEU A 9 -3.62 8.28 -1.24
N THR A 10 -3.60 7.91 -2.52
CA THR A 10 -3.81 6.53 -2.95
C THR A 10 -2.50 5.98 -3.50
N LEU A 11 -2.04 4.85 -2.98
CA LEU A 11 -0.89 4.11 -3.46
C LEU A 11 -1.32 2.70 -3.85
N ASN A 12 -0.86 2.26 -5.01
CA ASN A 12 -1.10 0.91 -5.52
C ASN A 12 0.26 0.29 -5.85
N ALA A 13 0.46 -0.97 -5.47
CA ALA A 13 1.65 -1.73 -5.81
C ALA A 13 1.29 -3.18 -6.13
N THR A 14 2.13 -3.83 -6.91
CA THR A 14 1.96 -5.25 -7.29
C THR A 14 3.22 -6.01 -6.98
N SER A 15 3.11 -7.07 -6.19
CA SER A 15 4.18 -8.05 -6.01
C SER A 15 4.10 -9.08 -7.13
N LYS A 16 5.24 -9.36 -7.75
CA LYS A 16 5.38 -10.31 -8.86
C LYS A 16 6.41 -11.38 -8.54
N ASP A 17 6.25 -12.56 -9.13
CA ASP A 17 7.24 -13.64 -9.05
C ASP A 17 8.40 -13.41 -10.05
N ALA A 18 9.39 -14.30 -10.02
CA ALA A 18 10.54 -14.25 -10.93
C ALA A 18 10.17 -14.42 -12.43
N ASN A 19 8.95 -14.87 -12.72
CA ASN A 19 8.41 -15.02 -14.07
C ASN A 19 7.49 -13.85 -14.46
N ASP A 20 7.52 -12.76 -13.69
CA ASP A 20 6.73 -11.54 -13.88
C ASP A 20 5.20 -11.77 -13.73
N LYS A 21 4.79 -12.87 -13.10
CA LYS A 21 3.39 -13.15 -12.76
C LYS A 21 3.00 -12.43 -11.49
N VAL A 22 1.81 -11.82 -11.49
CA VAL A 22 1.28 -11.10 -10.33
C VAL A 22 0.88 -12.08 -9.23
N VAL A 23 1.50 -11.94 -8.06
CA VAL A 23 1.24 -12.77 -6.88
C VAL A 23 0.23 -12.09 -5.95
N ALA A 24 0.41 -10.79 -5.70
CA ALA A 24 -0.45 -10.00 -4.85
C ALA A 24 -0.52 -8.54 -5.30
N ASN A 25 -1.68 -7.92 -5.09
CA ASN A 25 -1.89 -6.49 -5.28
C ASN A 25 -2.09 -5.82 -3.92
N PHE A 26 -1.42 -4.69 -3.73
CA PHE A 26 -1.52 -3.86 -2.55
C PHE A 26 -2.19 -2.54 -2.92
N TYR A 27 -3.15 -2.15 -2.10
CA TYR A 27 -3.88 -0.89 -2.22
C TYR A 27 -3.86 -0.22 -0.85
N ALA A 28 -3.46 1.04 -0.81
CA ALA A 28 -3.55 1.86 0.38
C ALA A 28 -4.17 3.20 0.03
N SER A 29 -5.15 3.60 0.82
CA SER A 29 -5.77 4.92 0.74
C SER A 29 -5.81 5.55 2.12
N VAL A 30 -5.22 6.73 2.25
CA VAL A 30 -5.44 7.63 3.38
C VAL A 30 -6.41 8.70 2.95
N GLY A 31 -7.38 9.00 3.81
CA GLY A 31 -8.23 10.16 3.66
C GLY A 31 -7.89 11.23 4.70
N PRO A 32 -8.51 12.41 4.62
CA PRO A 32 -8.33 13.49 5.58
C PRO A 32 -8.73 13.11 7.00
N THR A 33 -8.32 13.90 8.00
CA THR A 33 -8.55 13.68 9.44
C THR A 33 -9.97 13.17 9.73
N ASN A 34 -10.07 11.98 10.35
CA ASN A 34 -11.28 11.16 10.58
C ASN A 34 -11.78 10.27 9.43
N ALA A 35 -11.05 10.17 8.31
CA ALA A 35 -11.31 9.18 7.28
C ALA A 35 -10.69 7.83 7.65
N ASN A 36 -11.41 6.74 7.37
CA ASN A 36 -10.90 5.39 7.54
C ASN A 36 -9.72 5.16 6.59
N ASN A 37 -8.50 5.15 7.14
CA ASN A 37 -7.35 4.64 6.41
C ASN A 37 -7.63 3.17 6.06
N SER A 38 -7.50 2.85 4.78
CA SER A 38 -7.72 1.49 4.28
C SER A 38 -6.44 0.98 3.67
N LEU A 39 -5.97 -0.16 4.16
CA LEU A 39 -4.88 -0.91 3.57
C LEU A 39 -5.40 -2.29 3.23
N GLN A 40 -5.43 -2.59 1.94
CA GLN A 40 -5.99 -3.82 1.40
C GLN A 40 -4.91 -4.56 0.61
N MET A 41 -4.81 -5.85 0.86
CA MET A 41 -3.99 -6.77 0.07
C MET A 41 -4.92 -7.80 -0.57
N THR A 42 -4.82 -7.94 -1.89
CA THR A 42 -5.53 -8.97 -2.64
C THR A 42 -4.51 -9.98 -3.15
N ILE A 43 -4.65 -11.24 -2.71
CA ILE A 43 -3.84 -12.35 -3.22
C ILE A 43 -4.48 -12.80 -4.53
N VAL A 44 -3.71 -12.73 -5.62
CA VAL A 44 -4.19 -13.09 -6.97
C VAL A 44 -4.00 -14.58 -7.22
N ASP A 45 -2.87 -15.13 -6.79
CA ASP A 45 -2.56 -16.56 -6.90
C ASP A 45 -2.11 -17.09 -5.54
N ARG A 46 -2.90 -18.01 -4.97
CA ARG A 46 -2.65 -18.56 -3.63
C ARG A 46 -1.45 -19.50 -3.58
N ASP A 47 -1.19 -20.25 -4.66
CA ASP A 47 -0.11 -21.23 -4.69
C ASP A 47 1.23 -20.52 -4.89
N LEU A 48 1.26 -19.53 -5.79
CA LEU A 48 2.40 -18.63 -5.93
C LEU A 48 2.63 -17.80 -4.67
N PHE A 49 1.57 -17.35 -4.00
CA PHE A 49 1.71 -16.66 -2.72
C PHE A 49 2.29 -17.55 -1.64
N ALA A 50 1.88 -18.82 -1.54
CA ALA A 50 2.44 -19.74 -0.57
C ALA A 50 3.94 -20.00 -0.83
N ALA A 51 4.34 -20.12 -2.10
CA ALA A 51 5.73 -20.31 -2.51
C ALA A 51 6.60 -19.05 -2.32
N ASN A 52 6.02 -17.85 -2.47
CA ASN A 52 6.72 -16.55 -2.40
C ASN A 52 6.34 -15.73 -1.17
N LYS A 53 5.77 -16.35 -0.15
CA LYS A 53 5.13 -15.68 0.99
C LYS A 53 6.04 -14.67 1.67
N ASP A 54 7.30 -15.04 1.88
CA ASP A 54 8.26 -14.19 2.57
C ASP A 54 8.63 -12.96 1.75
N ALA A 55 8.76 -13.11 0.42
CA ALA A 55 8.99 -12.00 -0.49
C ALA A 55 7.77 -11.05 -0.52
N VAL A 56 6.56 -11.58 -0.65
CA VAL A 56 5.33 -10.77 -0.64
C VAL A 56 5.17 -10.02 0.69
N LYS A 57 5.61 -10.62 1.81
CA LYS A 57 5.58 -9.97 3.13
C LYS A 57 6.59 -8.82 3.24
N ALA A 58 7.78 -9.00 2.67
CA ALA A 58 8.80 -7.94 2.60
C ALA A 58 8.36 -6.79 1.70
N ASP A 59 7.73 -7.10 0.56
CA ASP A 59 7.13 -6.11 -0.34
C ASP A 59 6.00 -5.34 0.34
N LEU A 60 5.13 -6.05 1.08
CA LEU A 60 4.06 -5.43 1.86
C LEU A 60 4.61 -4.46 2.92
N GLN A 61 5.64 -4.86 3.67
CA GLN A 61 6.26 -3.99 4.67
C GLN A 61 6.86 -2.74 4.00
N THR A 62 7.60 -2.93 2.92
CA THR A 62 8.18 -1.83 2.12
C THR A 62 7.08 -0.89 1.60
N PHE A 63 5.95 -1.43 1.16
CA PHE A 63 4.80 -0.65 0.70
C PHE A 63 4.18 0.18 1.84
N ILE A 64 4.01 -0.42 3.03
CA ILE A 64 3.52 0.26 4.23
C ILE A 64 4.48 1.38 4.66
N ASP A 65 5.79 1.11 4.67
CA ASP A 65 6.81 2.08 5.08
C ASP A 65 6.84 3.27 4.12
N ASN A 66 6.80 3.02 2.80
CA ASN A 66 6.70 4.07 1.79
C ASN A 66 5.39 4.88 1.91
N PHE A 67 4.28 4.21 2.21
CA PHE A 67 2.98 4.84 2.41
C PHE A 67 3.01 5.81 3.60
N TRP A 68 3.51 5.36 4.75
CA TRP A 68 3.63 6.22 5.94
C TRP A 68 4.65 7.32 5.76
N SER A 69 5.81 7.03 5.16
CA SER A 69 6.82 8.05 4.89
C SER A 69 6.28 9.18 4.01
N LYS A 70 5.51 8.87 2.96
CA LYS A 70 4.87 9.91 2.13
C LYS A 70 3.81 10.70 2.90
N TYR A 71 2.97 10.00 3.67
CA TYR A 71 1.89 10.65 4.41
C TYR A 71 2.39 11.57 5.54
N THR A 72 3.41 11.18 6.29
CA THR A 72 3.95 12.01 7.38
C THR A 72 4.75 13.20 6.87
N THR A 73 5.42 13.08 5.72
CA THR A 73 6.19 14.19 5.13
C THR A 73 5.28 15.25 4.51
N ASP A 74 4.12 14.88 3.97
CA ASP A 74 3.09 15.83 3.48
C ASP A 74 2.24 16.45 4.60
N SER A 75 2.35 15.96 5.84
CA SER A 75 1.60 16.49 6.99
C SER A 75 2.29 17.67 7.71
N THR A 76 3.42 18.14 7.17
CA THR A 76 4.19 19.28 7.69
C THR A 76 4.34 20.37 6.63
N ASP A 77 3.25 21.06 6.28
CA ASP A 77 3.28 22.46 5.81
C ASP A 77 1.92 23.13 6.10
#